data_AF-A0A3A1Y1P2-F1
#
_entry.id   AF-A0A3A1Y1P2-F1
#
_cell.length_a   1.000
_cell.length_b   1.000
_cell.length_c   1.000
_cell.angle_alpha   90.00
_cell.angle_beta   90.00
_cell.angle_gamma   90.00
#
_symmetry.space_group_name_H-M   'P 1'
#
loop_
_entity.id
_entity.type
_entity.pdbx_description
1 polymer ?
#
loop_
_entity_poly.entity_id
_entity_poly.type
_entity_poly.pdbx_seq_one_letter_code
_entity_poly.pdbx_strand_id
1 'polypeptide(L)'
;MRIRQAAGRVDGNSAYIRLFDNPQLGALISKVQSTVISNGSELERLVLSRCNVIQDLDIFIDNVAQNQQERGIYVCHKRTLRKSSYIEKVKGIEPDILIFIVENRYSCKVVELKDGDSFDTKKAKAEKNNLETFVLKFGSIIPFVTEYYVCCFNQEDKNLIYQGFKGEITYEHILTGKELCEILKIDYDEIIKIRKEDAVDNLNYFAEELTKIPELVELIKKHL
;
A
#
# COMPACT_ATOMS: atom_id res chain seq x y z
N MET A 1 7.47 -9.17 -1.16
CA MET A 1 6.73 -10.46 -1.16
C MET A 1 7.36 -11.40 -2.16
N ARG A 2 7.44 -12.70 -1.83
CA ARG A 2 8.11 -13.69 -2.68
C ARG A 2 7.14 -14.58 -3.46
N ILE A 3 7.41 -14.83 -4.74
CA ILE A 3 6.58 -15.66 -5.63
C ILE A 3 6.44 -17.09 -5.08
N ARG A 4 7.53 -17.65 -4.53
CA ARG A 4 7.53 -18.99 -3.94
C ARG A 4 6.51 -19.17 -2.79
N GLN A 5 6.08 -18.08 -2.15
CA GLN A 5 5.09 -18.07 -1.07
C GLN A 5 3.66 -17.84 -1.56
N ALA A 6 3.47 -17.47 -2.83
CA ALA A 6 2.15 -17.23 -3.39
C ALA A 6 1.45 -18.55 -3.73
N ALA A 7 0.16 -18.66 -3.37
CA ALA A 7 -0.65 -19.84 -3.64
C ALA A 7 -0.94 -20.03 -5.15
N GLY A 8 -1.07 -18.94 -5.91
CA GLY A 8 -1.50 -18.98 -7.32
C GLY A 8 -2.90 -19.59 -7.48
N ARG A 9 -3.34 -19.80 -8.72
CA ARG A 9 -4.54 -20.59 -9.03
C ARG A 9 -4.20 -22.06 -9.21
N VAL A 10 -5.08 -22.91 -8.68
CA VAL A 10 -4.98 -24.38 -8.71
C VAL A 10 -6.08 -25.02 -9.59
N ASP A 11 -6.99 -24.24 -10.15
CA ASP A 11 -8.09 -24.74 -10.98
C ASP A 11 -7.69 -24.93 -12.45
N GLY A 12 -7.99 -26.11 -13.01
CA GLY A 12 -7.72 -26.45 -14.41
C GLY A 12 -8.46 -25.56 -15.44
N ASN A 13 -9.47 -24.81 -15.01
CA ASN A 13 -10.24 -23.86 -15.83
C ASN A 13 -9.71 -22.41 -15.75
N SER A 14 -8.49 -22.23 -15.27
CA SER A 14 -7.83 -20.93 -15.21
C SER A 14 -7.55 -20.33 -16.59
N ALA A 15 -7.80 -19.02 -16.75
CA ALA A 15 -7.44 -18.28 -17.97
C ALA A 15 -5.93 -18.30 -18.24
N TYR A 16 -5.10 -18.42 -17.20
CA TYR A 16 -3.65 -18.53 -17.35
C TYR A 16 -3.22 -19.81 -18.07
N ILE A 17 -3.93 -20.92 -17.82
CA ILE A 17 -3.66 -22.21 -18.47
C ILE A 17 -4.06 -22.12 -19.95
N ARG A 18 -5.28 -21.64 -20.24
CA ARG A 18 -5.78 -21.51 -21.62
C ARG A 18 -4.97 -20.56 -22.51
N LEU A 19 -4.27 -19.58 -21.92
CA LEU A 19 -3.48 -18.62 -22.69
C LEU A 19 -2.32 -19.29 -23.45
N PHE A 20 -1.66 -20.27 -22.83
CA PHE A 20 -0.51 -20.97 -23.39
C PHE A 20 -0.77 -22.46 -23.66
N ASP A 21 -1.97 -22.94 -23.33
CA ASP A 21 -2.32 -24.36 -23.27
C ASP A 21 -1.32 -25.19 -22.44
N ASN A 22 -0.73 -24.57 -21.42
CA ASN A 22 0.26 -25.19 -20.54
C ASN A 22 -0.12 -25.01 -19.07
N PRO A 23 -0.46 -26.09 -18.34
CA PRO A 23 -0.83 -26.03 -16.93
C PRO A 23 0.27 -25.50 -16.00
N GLN A 24 1.53 -25.90 -16.21
CA GLN A 24 2.65 -25.53 -15.34
C GLN A 24 3.00 -24.04 -15.49
N LEU A 25 3.10 -23.56 -16.73
CA LEU A 25 3.33 -22.15 -17.04
C LEU A 25 2.15 -21.31 -16.55
N GLY A 26 0.91 -21.74 -16.79
CA GLY A 26 -0.28 -21.06 -16.30
C GLY A 26 -0.29 -20.91 -14.77
N ALA A 27 0.09 -21.95 -14.03
CA ALA A 27 0.22 -21.90 -12.57
C ALA A 27 1.33 -20.92 -12.12
N LEU A 28 2.50 -20.95 -12.76
CA LEU A 28 3.61 -20.04 -12.47
C LEU A 28 3.22 -18.58 -12.69
N ILE A 29 2.64 -18.25 -13.85
CA ILE A 29 2.16 -16.89 -14.15
C ILE A 29 1.07 -16.45 -13.16
N SER A 30 0.19 -17.37 -12.76
CA SER A 30 -0.80 -17.07 -11.73
C SER A 30 -0.18 -16.69 -10.38
N LYS A 31 0.89 -17.38 -9.96
CA LYS A 31 1.65 -17.01 -8.76
C LYS A 31 2.32 -15.64 -8.89
N VAL A 32 2.90 -15.34 -10.05
CA VAL A 32 3.47 -14.01 -10.34
C VAL A 32 2.42 -12.93 -10.16
N GLN A 33 1.25 -13.07 -10.78
CA GLN A 33 0.18 -12.08 -10.64
C GLN A 33 -0.33 -11.98 -9.20
N SER A 34 -0.50 -13.10 -8.49
CA SER A 34 -0.87 -13.09 -7.07
C SER A 34 0.15 -12.34 -6.21
N THR A 35 1.44 -12.44 -6.55
CA THR A 35 2.52 -11.74 -5.87
C THR A 35 2.47 -10.24 -6.15
N VAL A 36 2.25 -9.84 -7.41
CA VAL A 36 2.07 -8.43 -7.80
C VAL A 36 0.91 -7.79 -7.04
N ILE A 37 -0.24 -8.48 -6.94
CA ILE A 37 -1.40 -7.98 -6.19
C ILE A 37 -1.05 -7.80 -4.70
N SER A 38 -0.31 -8.75 -4.13
CA SER A 38 -0.01 -8.77 -2.70
C SER A 38 1.13 -7.83 -2.31
N ASN A 39 1.90 -7.30 -3.27
CA ASN A 39 2.96 -6.32 -2.99
C ASN A 39 2.44 -5.05 -2.32
N GLY A 40 1.23 -4.60 -2.63
CA GLY A 40 0.61 -3.46 -1.94
C GLY A 40 0.41 -3.73 -0.44
N SER A 41 -0.20 -4.86 -0.10
CA SER A 41 -0.38 -5.28 1.29
C SER A 41 0.95 -5.51 2.02
N GLU A 42 1.96 -6.00 1.31
CA GLU A 42 3.30 -6.19 1.88
C GLU A 42 4.00 -4.86 2.15
N LEU A 43 3.83 -3.86 1.26
CA LEU A 43 4.31 -2.50 1.50
C LEU A 43 3.68 -1.92 2.78
N GLU A 44 2.36 -1.99 2.91
CA GLU A 44 1.65 -1.57 4.12
C GLU A 44 2.25 -2.25 5.35
N ARG A 45 2.47 -3.57 5.30
CA ARG A 45 3.06 -4.33 6.41
C ARG A 45 4.47 -3.84 6.78
N LEU A 46 5.33 -3.59 5.79
CA LEU A 46 6.70 -3.13 6.00
C LEU A 46 6.75 -1.73 6.63
N VAL A 47 5.87 -0.83 6.20
CA VAL A 47 5.74 0.51 6.80
C VAL A 47 5.22 0.40 8.23
N LEU A 48 4.11 -0.31 8.44
CA LEU A 48 3.46 -0.42 9.75
C LEU A 48 4.34 -1.12 10.80
N SER A 49 5.13 -2.12 10.42
CA SER A 49 6.01 -2.83 11.36
C SER A 49 7.14 -1.97 11.93
N ARG A 50 7.35 -0.76 11.40
CA ARG A 50 8.36 0.21 11.84
C ARG A 50 7.75 1.39 12.60
N CYS A 51 6.42 1.42 12.74
CA CYS A 51 5.70 2.54 13.33
C CYS A 51 5.19 2.21 14.74
N ASN A 52 4.86 3.25 15.51
CA ASN A 52 4.10 3.11 16.75
C ASN A 52 2.62 2.91 16.42
N VAL A 53 2.20 1.64 16.27
CA VAL A 53 0.85 1.31 15.82
C VAL A 53 -0.17 1.38 16.95
N ILE A 54 -1.23 2.16 16.74
CA ILE A 54 -2.40 2.28 17.61
C ILE A 54 -3.18 0.96 17.58
N GLN A 55 -3.37 0.37 18.75
CA GLN A 55 -4.12 -0.89 18.91
C GLN A 55 -5.64 -0.65 19.03
N ASP A 56 -6.02 0.46 19.64
CA ASP A 56 -7.40 0.88 19.85
C ASP A 56 -7.50 2.39 19.61
N LEU A 57 -8.29 2.78 18.60
CA LEU A 57 -8.41 4.18 18.20
C LEU A 57 -9.27 4.99 19.17
N ASP A 58 -10.29 4.39 19.77
CA ASP A 58 -11.18 5.09 20.71
C ASP A 58 -10.39 5.47 21.97
N ILE A 59 -9.67 4.51 22.56
CA ILE A 59 -8.81 4.76 23.72
C ILE A 59 -7.73 5.80 23.41
N PHE A 60 -7.11 5.72 22.23
CA PHE A 60 -6.07 6.67 21.84
C PHE A 60 -6.60 8.10 21.77
N ILE A 61 -7.74 8.32 21.10
CA ILE A 61 -8.33 9.67 20.98
C ILE A 61 -8.77 10.19 22.35
N ASP A 62 -9.34 9.35 23.21
CA ASP A 62 -9.73 9.72 24.58
C ASP A 62 -8.51 10.15 25.42
N ASN A 63 -7.41 9.40 25.34
CA ASN A 63 -6.16 9.74 26.03
C ASN A 63 -5.59 11.08 25.53
N VAL A 64 -5.66 11.35 24.23
CA VAL A 64 -5.23 12.62 23.65
C VAL A 64 -6.10 13.77 24.17
N ALA A 65 -7.43 13.60 24.17
CA ALA A 65 -8.36 14.61 24.66
C ALA A 65 -8.15 14.92 26.16
N GLN A 66 -7.72 13.93 26.94
CA GLN A 66 -7.41 14.06 28.36
C GLN A 66 -5.96 14.51 28.65
N ASN A 67 -5.15 14.80 27.64
CA ASN A 67 -3.71 15.11 27.76
C ASN A 67 -2.90 14.02 28.48
N GLN A 68 -3.31 12.76 28.32
CA GLN A 68 -2.64 11.58 28.87
C GLN A 68 -1.76 10.86 27.83
N GLN A 69 -1.86 11.24 26.56
CA GLN A 69 -1.04 10.67 25.50
C GLN A 69 0.32 11.35 25.42
N GLU A 70 1.40 10.56 25.40
CA GLU A 70 2.76 11.09 25.22
C GLU A 70 2.95 11.70 23.83
N ARG A 71 3.83 12.71 23.76
CA ARG A 71 4.20 13.32 22.48
C ARG A 71 4.86 12.31 21.56
N GLY A 72 4.49 12.33 20.29
CA GLY A 72 5.05 11.39 19.31
C GLY A 72 4.21 11.24 18.06
N ILE A 73 4.62 10.28 17.24
CA ILE A 73 3.97 9.93 15.99
C ILE A 73 3.38 8.53 16.17
N TYR A 74 2.09 8.42 15.89
CA TYR A 74 1.31 7.20 16.07
C TYR A 74 0.53 6.89 14.80
N VAL A 75 0.41 5.61 14.47
CA VAL A 75 -0.21 5.17 13.22
C VAL A 75 -1.40 4.29 13.50
N CYS A 76 -2.57 4.65 12.94
CA CYS A 76 -3.74 3.79 12.92
C CYS A 76 -3.93 3.24 11.51
N HIS A 77 -3.96 1.93 11.38
CA HIS A 77 -4.19 1.27 10.10
C HIS A 77 -5.68 0.95 9.92
N LYS A 78 -6.13 0.74 8.67
CA LYS A 78 -7.54 0.52 8.33
C LYS A 78 -8.30 -0.51 9.19
N ARG A 79 -7.64 -1.60 9.62
CA ARG A 79 -8.33 -2.62 10.47
C ARG A 79 -8.57 -2.12 11.89
N THR A 80 -7.70 -1.27 12.45
CA THR A 80 -7.94 -0.63 13.75
C THR A 80 -9.09 0.36 13.63
N LEU A 81 -9.08 1.23 12.61
CA LEU A 81 -10.18 2.16 12.32
C LEU A 81 -11.52 1.44 12.19
N ARG A 82 -11.56 0.33 11.43
CA ARG A 82 -12.77 -0.46 11.21
C ARG A 82 -13.38 -1.03 12.50
N LYS A 83 -12.56 -1.26 13.53
CA LYS A 83 -13.03 -1.76 14.83
C LYS A 83 -13.49 -0.64 15.77
N SER A 84 -13.21 0.62 15.43
CA SER A 84 -13.49 1.77 16.28
C SER A 84 -14.92 2.30 16.16
N SER A 85 -15.36 3.13 17.10
CA SER A 85 -16.65 3.83 17.03
C SER A 85 -16.73 4.87 15.90
N TYR A 86 -15.59 5.21 15.28
CA TYR A 86 -15.51 6.25 14.24
C TYR A 86 -15.91 5.75 12.85
N ILE A 87 -15.86 4.44 12.57
CA ILE A 87 -16.09 3.88 11.22
C ILE A 87 -17.48 4.25 10.66
N GLU A 88 -18.51 4.19 11.51
CA GLU A 88 -19.89 4.54 11.13
C GLU A 88 -20.02 6.04 10.83
N LYS A 89 -19.29 6.88 11.58
CA LYS A 89 -19.32 8.35 11.44
C LYS A 89 -18.69 8.79 10.10
N VAL A 90 -17.73 8.02 9.59
CA VAL A 90 -17.08 8.25 8.28
C VAL A 90 -17.72 7.45 7.13
N LYS A 91 -18.91 6.85 7.33
CA LYS A 91 -19.64 6.05 6.32
C LYS A 91 -18.84 4.86 5.77
N GLY A 92 -18.04 4.21 6.60
CA GLY A 92 -17.25 3.06 6.18
C GLY A 92 -16.13 3.38 5.17
N ILE A 93 -15.75 4.65 5.01
CA ILE A 93 -14.55 5.01 4.23
C ILE A 93 -13.32 4.61 5.06
N GLU A 94 -12.46 3.78 4.47
CA GLU A 94 -11.30 3.17 5.12
C GLU A 94 -10.01 3.59 4.39
N PRO A 95 -9.42 4.75 4.74
CA PRO A 95 -8.08 5.10 4.26
C PRO A 95 -7.06 4.07 4.77
N ASP A 96 -5.98 3.86 4.01
CA ASP A 96 -4.98 2.85 4.37
C ASP A 96 -4.28 3.16 5.70
N ILE A 97 -3.86 4.42 5.89
CA ILE A 97 -3.05 4.86 7.03
C ILE A 97 -3.56 6.20 7.57
N LEU A 98 -3.75 6.29 8.89
CA LEU A 98 -3.90 7.55 9.62
C LEU A 98 -2.63 7.78 10.45
N ILE A 99 -2.03 8.96 10.33
CA ILE A 99 -0.82 9.34 11.06
C ILE A 99 -1.17 10.47 12.02
N PHE A 100 -1.14 10.18 13.31
CA PHE A 100 -1.37 11.15 14.38
C PHE A 100 -0.05 11.69 14.89
N ILE A 101 0.13 13.00 14.79
CA ILE A 101 1.29 13.73 15.32
C ILE A 101 0.81 14.48 16.57
N VAL A 102 1.23 13.98 17.74
CA VAL A 102 0.91 14.54 19.05
C VAL A 102 2.09 15.42 19.46
N GLU A 103 2.10 16.66 18.98
CA GLU A 103 3.12 17.67 19.33
C GLU A 103 2.44 19.00 19.72
N ASN A 104 3.08 20.16 19.49
CA ASN A 104 2.53 21.47 19.85
C ASN A 104 1.18 21.79 19.17
N ARG A 105 0.95 21.21 17.99
CA ARG A 105 -0.34 21.20 17.30
C ARG A 105 -0.66 19.76 16.93
N TYR A 106 -1.81 19.27 17.38
CA TYR A 106 -2.28 17.94 17.05
C TYR A 106 -2.73 17.90 15.60
N SER A 107 -2.06 17.11 14.77
CA SER A 107 -2.43 16.91 13.36
C SER A 107 -2.61 15.43 13.05
N CYS A 108 -3.59 15.14 12.20
CA CYS A 108 -3.87 13.80 11.69
C CYS A 108 -3.76 13.81 10.16
N LYS A 109 -2.77 13.11 9.61
CA LYS A 109 -2.61 12.93 8.17
C LYS A 109 -3.34 11.67 7.73
N VAL A 110 -4.27 11.82 6.80
CA VAL A 110 -5.06 10.73 6.20
C VAL A 110 -4.38 10.33 4.91
N VAL A 111 -3.74 9.17 4.87
CA VAL A 111 -2.88 8.76 3.76
C VAL A 111 -3.47 7.55 3.05
N GLU A 112 -3.69 7.70 1.75
CA GLU A 112 -3.87 6.57 0.84
C GLU A 112 -2.51 6.12 0.31
N LEU A 113 -2.18 4.83 0.44
CA LEU A 113 -0.85 4.31 0.10
C LEU A 113 -0.90 3.50 -1.19
N LYS A 114 -0.11 3.91 -2.18
CA LYS A 114 0.00 3.25 -3.46
C LYS A 114 1.43 2.77 -3.70
N ASP A 115 1.56 1.57 -4.27
CA ASP A 115 2.87 1.01 -4.62
C ASP A 115 3.48 1.69 -5.86
N GLY A 116 2.65 2.24 -6.75
CA GLY A 116 3.08 2.92 -7.98
C GLY A 116 2.17 4.11 -8.33
N ASP A 117 2.33 4.66 -9.53
CA ASP A 117 1.81 5.98 -9.95
C ASP A 117 0.84 5.95 -11.15
N SER A 118 0.57 4.78 -11.76
CA SER A 118 -0.31 4.68 -12.94
C SER A 118 -1.78 4.42 -12.56
N PHE A 119 -2.67 5.39 -12.80
CA PHE A 119 -4.09 5.30 -12.40
C PHE A 119 -5.10 5.51 -13.53
N ASP A 120 -6.25 4.84 -13.39
CA ASP A 120 -7.45 5.10 -14.18
C ASP A 120 -8.10 6.42 -13.74
N THR A 121 -8.56 7.26 -14.68
CA THR A 121 -9.12 8.59 -14.39
C THR A 121 -10.31 8.54 -13.43
N LYS A 122 -11.21 7.56 -13.61
CA LYS A 122 -12.42 7.45 -12.79
C LYS A 122 -12.08 7.07 -11.35
N LYS A 123 -11.01 6.29 -11.18
CA LYS A 123 -10.51 5.91 -9.86
C LYS A 123 -9.90 7.11 -9.14
N ALA A 124 -9.06 7.90 -9.81
CA ALA A 124 -8.42 9.09 -9.22
C ALA A 124 -9.44 10.07 -8.60
N LYS A 125 -10.50 10.43 -9.34
CA LYS A 125 -11.54 11.35 -8.85
C LYS A 125 -12.35 10.75 -7.69
N ALA A 126 -12.69 9.47 -7.75
CA ALA A 126 -13.42 8.80 -6.67
C ALA A 126 -12.57 8.74 -5.39
N GLU A 127 -11.27 8.48 -5.53
CA GLU A 127 -10.31 8.40 -4.41
C GLU A 127 -10.17 9.76 -3.71
N LYS A 128 -10.01 10.84 -4.48
CA LYS A 128 -10.02 12.21 -3.94
C LYS A 128 -11.29 12.50 -3.14
N ASN A 129 -12.46 12.27 -3.72
CA ASN A 129 -13.74 12.56 -3.08
C ASN A 129 -13.90 11.78 -1.76
N ASN A 130 -13.41 10.53 -1.72
CA ASN A 130 -13.42 9.71 -0.51
C ASN A 130 -12.51 10.31 0.58
N LEU A 131 -11.29 10.71 0.23
CA LEU A 131 -10.34 11.32 1.15
C LEU A 131 -10.85 12.66 1.70
N GLU A 132 -11.37 13.54 0.84
CA GLU A 132 -11.96 14.82 1.26
C GLU A 132 -13.16 14.61 2.19
N THR A 133 -14.05 13.67 1.84
CA THR A 133 -15.20 13.30 2.68
C THR A 133 -14.75 12.76 4.04
N PHE A 134 -13.71 11.92 4.05
CA PHE A 134 -13.16 11.36 5.28
C PHE A 134 -12.58 12.46 6.16
N VAL A 135 -11.70 13.32 5.62
CA VAL A 135 -11.05 14.42 6.36
C VAL A 135 -12.07 15.35 7.00
N LEU A 136 -13.12 15.75 6.26
CA LEU A 136 -14.17 16.63 6.76
C LEU A 136 -14.95 16.00 7.93
N LYS A 137 -15.31 14.72 7.80
CA LYS A 137 -16.12 14.02 8.80
C LYS A 137 -15.33 13.62 10.02
N PHE A 138 -14.17 13.02 9.80
CA PHE A 138 -13.30 12.55 10.87
C PHE A 138 -12.70 13.73 11.63
N GLY A 139 -12.27 14.78 10.93
CA GLY A 139 -11.73 16.00 11.53
C GLY A 139 -12.73 16.78 12.39
N SER A 140 -14.02 16.70 12.10
CA SER A 140 -15.05 17.39 12.90
C SER A 140 -15.36 16.71 14.24
N ILE A 141 -14.82 15.52 14.49
CA ILE A 141 -15.15 14.69 15.66
C ILE A 141 -13.92 14.22 16.47
N ILE A 142 -12.73 14.71 16.14
CA ILE A 142 -11.48 14.39 16.84
C ILE A 142 -10.73 15.68 17.20
N PRO A 143 -9.86 15.66 18.22
CA PRO A 143 -9.09 16.84 18.63
C PRO A 143 -7.83 17.07 17.76
N PHE A 144 -7.92 16.85 16.44
CA PHE A 144 -6.80 16.97 15.50
C PHE A 144 -7.18 17.80 14.28
N VAL A 145 -6.22 18.57 13.77
CA VAL A 145 -6.32 19.16 12.43
C VAL A 145 -6.07 18.06 11.40
N THR A 146 -7.02 17.84 10.49
CA THR A 146 -6.96 16.77 9.50
C THR A 146 -6.57 17.27 8.10
N GLU A 147 -5.68 16.54 7.46
CA GLU A 147 -5.25 16.77 6.06
C GLU A 147 -5.16 15.41 5.36
N TYR A 148 -5.48 15.34 4.06
CA TYR A 148 -5.27 14.11 3.29
C TYR A 148 -4.00 14.17 2.46
N TYR A 149 -3.48 13.00 2.13
CA TYR A 149 -2.39 12.81 1.20
C TYR A 149 -2.58 11.52 0.41
N VAL A 150 -1.99 11.48 -0.78
CA VAL A 150 -1.78 10.26 -1.54
C VAL A 150 -0.29 10.02 -1.67
N CYS A 151 0.17 8.84 -1.25
CA CYS A 151 1.56 8.46 -1.32
C CYS A 151 1.78 7.43 -2.42
N CYS A 152 2.61 7.74 -3.42
CA CYS A 152 3.12 6.75 -4.38
C CYS A 152 4.53 6.34 -3.98
N PHE A 153 4.66 5.23 -3.26
CA PHE A 153 5.86 4.93 -2.48
C PHE A 153 7.13 4.72 -3.31
N ASN A 154 7.01 4.08 -4.48
CA ASN A 154 8.15 3.80 -5.37
C ASN A 154 8.33 4.84 -6.49
N GLN A 155 7.56 5.95 -6.49
CA GLN A 155 7.73 7.04 -7.44
C GLN A 155 8.40 8.22 -6.72
N GLU A 156 9.57 8.62 -7.19
CA GLU A 156 10.35 9.72 -6.61
C GLU A 156 9.99 11.08 -7.25
N ASP A 157 9.41 11.08 -8.45
CA ASP A 157 9.00 12.30 -9.15
C ASP A 157 7.52 12.62 -8.91
N LYS A 158 7.26 13.65 -8.09
CA LYS A 158 5.90 14.14 -7.81
C LYS A 158 5.15 14.61 -9.06
N ASN A 159 5.84 15.04 -10.11
CA ASN A 159 5.19 15.40 -11.37
C ASN A 159 4.69 14.15 -12.11
N LEU A 160 5.41 13.02 -12.07
CA LEU A 160 4.89 11.75 -12.59
C LEU A 160 3.66 11.28 -11.81
N ILE A 161 3.67 11.44 -10.48
CA ILE A 161 2.50 11.14 -9.64
C ILE A 161 1.31 12.04 -10.04
N TYR A 162 1.53 13.34 -10.12
CA TYR A 162 0.52 14.31 -10.52
C TYR A 162 -0.10 13.98 -11.88
N GLN A 163 0.74 13.65 -12.87
CA GLN A 163 0.31 13.21 -14.20
C GLN A 163 -0.45 11.88 -14.16
N GLY A 164 0.00 10.94 -13.33
CA GLY A 164 -0.65 9.66 -13.07
C GLY A 164 -2.07 9.80 -12.51
N PHE A 165 -2.27 10.77 -11.62
CA PHE A 165 -3.59 11.20 -11.14
C PHE A 165 -4.32 12.16 -12.08
N LYS A 166 -3.75 12.48 -13.24
CA LYS A 166 -4.31 13.36 -14.27
C LYS A 166 -4.67 14.74 -13.74
N GLY A 167 -3.90 15.22 -12.75
CA GLY A 167 -4.10 16.50 -12.09
C GLY A 167 -5.28 16.58 -11.13
N GLU A 168 -5.95 15.46 -10.81
CA GLU A 168 -7.05 15.46 -9.83
C GLU A 168 -6.53 15.75 -8.40
N ILE A 169 -5.36 15.24 -8.05
CA ILE A 169 -4.67 15.47 -6.77
C ILE A 169 -3.61 16.56 -6.96
N THR A 170 -3.62 17.60 -6.12
CA THR A 170 -2.65 18.70 -6.20
C THR A 170 -1.31 18.29 -5.57
N TYR A 171 -0.23 18.98 -5.96
CA TYR A 171 1.13 18.72 -5.46
C TYR A 171 1.26 18.73 -3.93
N GLU A 172 0.48 19.57 -3.25
CA GLU A 172 0.46 19.70 -1.78
C GLU A 172 -0.08 18.43 -1.09
N HIS A 173 -0.94 17.67 -1.77
CA HIS A 173 -1.51 16.43 -1.27
C HIS A 173 -0.77 15.18 -1.79
N ILE A 174 0.32 15.34 -2.55
CA ILE A 174 1.14 14.23 -3.04
C ILE A 174 2.32 14.01 -2.11
N LEU A 175 2.60 12.74 -1.79
CA LEU A 175 3.80 12.29 -1.13
C LEU A 175 4.53 11.23 -1.97
N THR A 176 5.86 11.32 -1.99
CA THR A 176 6.75 10.22 -2.34
C THR A 176 6.92 9.28 -1.15
N GLY A 177 7.47 8.08 -1.38
CA GLY A 177 7.78 7.16 -0.28
C GLY A 177 8.80 7.73 0.72
N LYS A 178 9.75 8.55 0.24
CA LYS A 178 10.73 9.25 1.09
C LYS A 178 10.06 10.26 2.01
N GLU A 179 9.21 11.14 1.45
CA GLU A 179 8.45 12.13 2.25
C GLU A 179 7.54 11.44 3.27
N LEU A 180 6.89 10.33 2.92
CA LEU A 180 6.10 9.55 3.88
C LEU A 180 6.97 8.98 5.02
N CYS A 181 8.14 8.41 4.70
CA CYS A 181 9.04 7.86 5.70
C CYS A 181 9.63 8.95 6.62
N GLU A 182 9.92 10.14 6.08
CA GLU A 182 10.33 11.31 6.86
C GLU A 182 9.24 11.73 7.86
N ILE A 183 7.98 11.79 7.42
CA ILE A 183 6.84 12.05 8.31
C ILE A 183 6.75 11.00 9.40
N LEU A 184 6.93 9.73 9.07
CA LEU A 184 6.83 8.61 10.01
C LEU A 184 8.08 8.43 10.90
N LYS A 185 9.18 9.12 10.58
CA LYS A 185 10.51 8.94 11.18
C LYS A 185 11.00 7.48 11.10
N ILE A 186 10.84 6.86 9.93
CA ILE A 186 11.32 5.49 9.64
C ILE A 186 12.33 5.49 8.48
N ASP A 187 13.13 4.43 8.38
CA ASP A 187 14.15 4.29 7.33
C ASP A 187 13.55 3.81 6.00
N TYR A 188 13.53 4.70 5.00
CA TYR A 188 13.09 4.40 3.64
C TYR A 188 14.01 3.38 2.94
N ASP A 189 15.32 3.54 3.06
CA ASP A 189 16.31 2.74 2.34
C ASP A 189 16.31 1.29 2.85
N GLU A 190 16.03 1.09 4.13
CA GLU A 190 15.83 -0.25 4.70
C GLU A 190 14.65 -0.99 4.02
N ILE A 191 13.51 -0.31 3.82
CA ILE A 191 12.33 -0.88 3.15
C ILE A 191 12.66 -1.21 1.69
N ILE A 192 13.33 -0.30 0.98
CA ILE A 192 13.74 -0.53 -0.41
C ILE A 192 14.73 -1.69 -0.52
N LYS A 193 15.67 -1.81 0.42
CA LYS A 193 16.63 -2.91 0.46
C LYS A 193 15.92 -4.27 0.57
N ILE A 194 14.98 -4.42 1.52
CA ILE A 194 14.20 -5.66 1.67
C ILE A 194 13.47 -6.02 0.38
N ARG A 195 12.86 -5.03 -0.27
CA ARG A 195 12.14 -5.25 -1.54
C ARG A 195 13.07 -5.64 -2.69
N LYS A 196 14.29 -5.09 -2.73
CA LYS A 196 15.33 -5.50 -3.71
C LYS A 196 15.78 -6.94 -3.48
N GLU A 197 15.96 -7.36 -2.24
CA GLU A 197 16.28 -8.74 -1.89
C GLU A 197 15.17 -9.71 -2.34
N ASP A 198 13.90 -9.35 -2.09
CA ASP A 198 12.75 -10.10 -2.57
C ASP A 198 12.69 -10.15 -4.10
N ALA A 199 13.05 -9.07 -4.81
CA ALA A 199 13.09 -9.04 -6.28
C ALA A 199 14.13 -10.01 -6.84
N VAL A 200 15.31 -10.12 -6.21
CA VAL A 200 16.34 -11.10 -6.58
C VAL A 200 15.84 -12.53 -6.36
N ASP A 201 15.23 -12.81 -5.20
CA ASP A 201 14.62 -14.12 -4.93
C ASP A 201 13.54 -14.49 -5.95
N ASN A 202 12.71 -13.51 -6.30
CA ASN A 202 11.63 -13.67 -7.28
C ASN A 202 12.15 -13.99 -8.67
N LEU A 203 13.19 -13.28 -9.13
CA LEU A 203 13.81 -13.53 -10.43
C LEU A 203 14.41 -14.94 -10.49
N ASN A 204 15.18 -15.32 -9.45
CA ASN A 204 15.79 -16.65 -9.37
C ASN A 204 14.73 -17.75 -9.36
N TYR A 205 13.72 -17.63 -8.49
CA TYR A 205 12.62 -18.60 -8.45
C TYR A 205 11.88 -18.69 -9.78
N PHE A 206 11.56 -17.57 -10.42
CA PHE A 206 10.88 -17.56 -11.71
C PHE A 206 11.69 -18.26 -12.80
N ALA A 207 12.99 -17.97 -12.89
CA ALA A 207 13.88 -18.63 -13.84
C ALA A 207 14.00 -20.14 -13.55
N GLU A 208 14.20 -20.53 -12.30
CA GLU A 208 14.25 -21.94 -11.87
C GLU A 208 12.97 -22.69 -12.28
N GLU A 209 11.79 -22.13 -12.02
CA GLU A 209 10.52 -22.77 -12.36
C GLU A 209 10.30 -22.86 -13.88
N LEU A 210 10.75 -21.86 -14.66
CA LEU A 210 10.70 -21.94 -16.13
C LEU A 210 11.55 -23.10 -16.67
N THR A 211 12.74 -23.35 -16.10
CA THR A 211 13.60 -24.46 -16.54
C THR A 211 13.02 -25.84 -16.27
N LYS A 212 12.00 -25.94 -15.39
CA LYS A 212 11.29 -27.19 -15.09
C LYS A 212 10.23 -27.53 -16.13
N ILE A 213 9.95 -26.63 -17.10
CA ILE A 213 8.97 -26.80 -18.16
C ILE A 213 9.71 -27.15 -19.47
N PRO A 214 9.77 -28.43 -19.87
CA PRO A 214 10.67 -28.88 -20.95
C PRO A 214 10.41 -28.20 -22.31
N GLU A 215 9.14 -28.00 -22.67
CA GLU A 215 8.77 -27.33 -23.93
C GLU A 215 9.28 -25.89 -24.01
N LEU A 216 9.33 -25.16 -22.89
CA LEU A 216 9.86 -23.79 -22.86
C LEU A 216 11.38 -23.80 -23.00
N VAL A 217 12.06 -24.75 -22.37
CA VAL A 217 13.51 -24.90 -22.50
C VAL A 217 13.90 -25.17 -23.96
N GLU A 218 13.20 -26.09 -24.63
CA GLU A 218 13.45 -26.37 -26.05
C GLU A 218 13.10 -25.18 -26.95
N LEU A 219 12.01 -24.45 -26.65
CA LEU A 219 11.63 -23.24 -27.37
C LEU A 219 12.70 -22.14 -27.22
N ILE A 220 13.21 -21.90 -26.01
CA ILE A 220 14.26 -20.90 -25.75
C ILE A 220 15.54 -21.28 -26.52
N LYS A 221 15.97 -22.55 -26.45
CA LYS A 221 17.15 -23.02 -27.20
C LYS A 221 17.03 -22.83 -28.70
N LYS A 222 15.81 -22.97 -29.26
CA LYS A 222 15.55 -22.75 -30.68
C LYS A 222 15.71 -21.28 -31.11
N HIS A 223 15.61 -20.34 -30.16
CA HIS A 223 15.70 -18.90 -30.41
C HIS A 223 17.03 -18.27 -29.97
N LEU A 224 17.97 -19.07 -29.44
CA LEU A 224 19.35 -18.70 -29.14
C LEU A 224 20.28 -19.17 -30.27
#